data_AF-A0A9P9TC16-F1
#
_entry.id   AF-A0A9P9TC16-F1
#
_cell.length_a   1.000
_cell.length_b   1.000
_cell.length_c   1.000
_cell.angle_alpha   90.00
_cell.angle_beta   90.00
_cell.angle_gamma   90.00
#
_symmetry.space_group_name_H-M   'P 1'
#
loop_
_entity.id
_entity.type
_entity.pdbx_description
1 polymer ?
#
loop_
_entity_poly.entity_id
_entity_poly.type
_entity_poly.pdbx_seq_one_letter_code
_entity_poly.pdbx_strand_id
1 'polypeptide(L)'
;MFGSTWWWCSGVYVSDYDAVDLFRFIHKLEFLTTLEVSMMSRSTDMFTTAFQNTKNGQSFFVLEKIETLVISSSAAFLACHCPRLKSLVIEDGGDCLVEKYSDLESRLTPLHPHLHAGLISNLTHFEATAIWSVDELRFLTMTFPQLQCLQMRSEMYCYRTSFTTIMRLLGSSLKDLRILKLHKIGNLDVGFRSVWKRRILECKTESLRKALWRENESRRVAAENRVVRVAFADIGGLKEIWIGDSRVARRTVVYGYDNNEEEVGLRWMWERRREALENCVEGSVSDKYKAERDEVVVQSELGM
;
A
#
# COMPACT_ATOMS: atom_id res chain seq x y z
N MET A 1 1.62 -19.43 17.01
CA MET A 1 2.82 -20.20 16.65
C MET A 1 3.21 -19.73 15.25
N PHE A 2 4.30 -18.97 15.12
CA PHE A 2 4.77 -18.51 13.81
C PHE A 2 5.57 -19.66 13.17
N GLY A 3 5.16 -20.08 11.98
CA GLY A 3 5.91 -21.03 11.17
C GLY A 3 6.13 -20.40 9.80
N SER A 4 7.38 -20.08 9.46
CA SER A 4 7.75 -19.72 8.10
C SER A 4 8.15 -21.01 7.38
N THR A 5 7.31 -21.48 6.46
CA THR A 5 7.62 -22.65 5.64
C THR A 5 8.13 -22.15 4.30
N TRP A 6 9.44 -22.30 4.07
CA TRP A 6 10.06 -21.93 2.79
C TRP A 6 10.00 -23.14 1.85
N TRP A 7 9.17 -23.07 0.81
CA TRP A 7 9.11 -24.08 -0.24
C TRP A 7 9.83 -23.58 -1.49
N TRP A 8 10.95 -24.20 -1.82
CA TRP A 8 11.70 -23.94 -3.04
C TRP A 8 11.22 -24.85 -4.16
N CYS A 9 10.44 -24.32 -5.10
CA CYS A 9 10.18 -25.00 -6.37
C CYS A 9 11.36 -24.74 -7.32
N SER A 10 12.45 -25.52 -7.20
CA SER A 10 13.53 -25.53 -8.19
C SER A 10 13.25 -26.56 -9.28
N GLY A 11 12.85 -26.09 -10.46
CA GLY A 11 13.14 -26.72 -11.76
C GLY A 11 12.65 -28.15 -12.06
N VAL A 12 11.92 -28.27 -13.18
CA VAL A 12 11.68 -29.48 -14.00
C VAL A 12 10.66 -30.50 -13.46
N TYR A 13 10.45 -30.61 -12.15
CA TYR A 13 9.38 -31.45 -11.59
C TYR A 13 8.50 -30.63 -10.66
N VAL A 14 7.46 -30.03 -11.21
CA VAL A 14 6.41 -29.37 -10.45
C VAL A 14 5.19 -30.28 -10.55
N SER A 15 4.96 -31.09 -9.52
CA SER A 15 3.83 -32.03 -9.52
C SER A 15 2.60 -31.33 -8.96
N ASP A 16 1.42 -31.59 -9.52
CA ASP A 16 0.15 -31.19 -8.92
C ASP A 16 -0.02 -31.65 -7.46
N TYR A 17 0.56 -32.79 -7.10
CA TYR A 17 0.63 -33.29 -5.72
C TYR A 17 1.23 -32.28 -4.73
N ASP A 18 2.18 -31.44 -5.14
CA ASP A 18 2.81 -30.44 -4.27
C ASP A 18 1.81 -29.37 -3.82
N ALA A 19 0.99 -28.86 -4.75
CA ALA A 19 -0.10 -27.95 -4.43
C ALA A 19 -1.14 -28.63 -3.52
N VAL A 20 -1.52 -29.87 -3.83
CA VAL A 20 -2.49 -30.63 -3.03
C VAL A 20 -1.98 -30.85 -1.60
N ASP A 21 -0.70 -31.21 -1.44
CA ASP A 21 -0.07 -31.43 -0.15
C ASP A 21 0.02 -30.15 0.68
N LEU A 22 0.29 -29.01 0.04
CA LEU A 22 0.24 -27.70 0.68
C LEU A 22 -1.15 -27.39 1.26
N PHE A 23 -2.21 -27.53 0.46
CA PHE A 23 -3.58 -27.33 0.95
C PHE A 23 -3.92 -28.32 2.08
N ARG A 24 -3.52 -29.58 1.95
CA ARG A 24 -3.72 -30.59 3.01
C ARG A 24 -2.99 -30.21 4.31
N PHE A 25 -1.78 -29.68 4.21
CA PHE A 25 -1.00 -29.23 5.34
C PHE A 25 -1.65 -28.01 6.01
N ILE A 26 -2.06 -27.01 5.22
CA ILE A 26 -2.75 -25.81 5.73
C ILE A 26 -4.03 -26.20 6.48
N HIS A 27 -4.82 -27.14 5.95
CA HIS A 27 -6.04 -27.63 6.61
C HIS A 27 -5.79 -28.29 7.97
N LYS A 28 -4.61 -28.86 8.20
CA LYS A 28 -4.24 -29.44 9.50
C LYS A 28 -3.87 -28.38 10.54
N LEU A 29 -3.60 -27.14 10.13
CA LEU A 29 -3.24 -26.05 11.02
C LEU A 29 -4.50 -25.35 11.53
N GLU A 30 -5.12 -25.91 12.57
CA GLU A 30 -6.47 -25.53 12.99
C GLU A 30 -6.65 -24.06 13.40
N PHE A 31 -5.57 -23.42 13.84
CA PHE A 31 -5.54 -22.03 14.32
C PHE A 31 -4.86 -21.06 13.35
N LEU A 32 -4.56 -21.49 12.12
CA LEU A 32 -3.93 -20.62 11.13
C LEU A 32 -4.92 -19.59 10.61
N THR A 33 -4.69 -18.32 10.92
CA THR A 33 -5.50 -17.18 10.44
C THR A 33 -4.74 -16.25 9.50
N THR A 34 -3.41 -16.36 9.49
CA THR A 34 -2.51 -15.55 8.69
C THR A 34 -1.68 -16.47 7.82
N LEU A 35 -1.70 -16.24 6.51
CA LEU A 35 -0.94 -17.00 5.55
C LEU A 35 -0.07 -16.05 4.72
N GLU A 36 1.21 -16.38 4.60
CA GLU A 36 2.15 -15.70 3.72
C GLU A 36 2.60 -16.68 2.63
N VAL A 37 2.44 -16.30 1.35
CA VAL A 37 2.85 -17.13 0.21
C VAL A 37 3.67 -16.30 -0.76
N SER A 38 4.97 -16.57 -0.80
CA SER A 38 5.85 -16.07 -1.84
C SER A 38 6.05 -17.17 -2.89
N MET A 39 5.60 -16.91 -4.13
CA MET A 39 5.79 -17.81 -5.26
C MET A 39 6.27 -17.08 -6.52
N MET A 40 6.93 -17.82 -7.40
CA MET A 40 7.29 -17.36 -8.75
C MET A 40 6.17 -17.67 -9.74
N SER A 41 6.09 -16.93 -10.84
CA SER A 41 5.10 -17.11 -11.91
C SER A 41 5.08 -18.54 -12.47
N ARG A 42 6.24 -19.18 -12.62
CA ARG A 42 6.36 -20.57 -13.07
C ARG A 42 5.70 -21.60 -12.14
N SER A 43 5.45 -21.23 -10.88
CA SER A 43 4.77 -22.10 -9.92
C SER A 43 3.25 -22.09 -10.11
N THR A 44 2.70 -21.15 -10.90
CA THR A 44 1.26 -21.07 -11.21
C THR A 44 0.76 -22.30 -11.97
N ASP A 45 1.61 -22.92 -12.79
CA ASP A 45 1.28 -24.15 -13.53
C ASP A 45 0.93 -25.30 -12.57
N MET A 46 1.64 -25.42 -11.44
CA MET A 46 1.36 -26.40 -10.39
C MET A 46 -0.08 -26.32 -9.89
N PHE A 47 -0.50 -25.11 -9.53
CA PHE A 47 -1.83 -24.84 -8.99
C PHE A 47 -2.88 -25.01 -10.07
N THR A 48 -2.59 -24.58 -11.30
CA THR A 48 -3.48 -24.77 -12.46
C THR A 48 -3.76 -26.26 -12.68
N THR A 49 -2.72 -27.09 -12.74
CA THR A 49 -2.86 -28.54 -12.91
C THR A 49 -3.57 -29.18 -11.73
N ALA A 50 -3.22 -28.82 -10.48
CA ALA A 50 -3.89 -29.33 -9.29
C ALA A 50 -5.38 -28.99 -9.27
N PHE A 51 -5.75 -27.76 -9.61
CA PHE A 51 -7.14 -27.32 -9.67
C PHE A 51 -7.92 -28.07 -10.76
N GLN A 52 -7.31 -28.31 -11.92
CA GLN A 52 -7.93 -29.08 -13.00
C GLN A 52 -8.13 -30.57 -12.66
N ASN A 53 -7.16 -31.18 -11.98
CA ASN A 53 -7.13 -32.63 -11.74
C ASN A 53 -7.96 -33.08 -10.52
N THR A 54 -8.46 -32.15 -9.72
CA THR A 54 -9.07 -32.50 -8.43
C THR A 54 -10.51 -32.98 -8.56
N LYS A 55 -10.70 -34.27 -8.26
CA LYS A 55 -12.02 -34.92 -8.12
C LYS A 55 -12.70 -34.65 -6.77
N ASN A 56 -11.97 -34.12 -5.78
CA ASN A 56 -12.38 -34.04 -4.37
C ASN A 56 -13.32 -32.86 -4.02
N GLY A 57 -13.97 -32.26 -5.02
CA GLY A 57 -14.91 -31.15 -4.81
C GLY A 57 -14.22 -29.81 -4.53
N GLN A 58 -14.96 -28.72 -4.79
CA GLN A 58 -14.45 -27.35 -4.74
C GLN A 58 -13.97 -26.92 -3.34
N SER A 59 -14.49 -27.55 -2.28
CA SER A 59 -14.22 -27.18 -0.88
C SER A 59 -12.79 -27.45 -0.42
N PHE A 60 -12.07 -28.40 -1.03
CA PHE A 60 -10.71 -28.73 -0.58
C PHE A 60 -9.74 -27.56 -0.76
N PHE A 61 -9.92 -26.74 -1.80
CA PHE A 61 -9.08 -25.58 -2.04
C PHE A 61 -9.57 -24.31 -1.34
N VAL A 62 -10.59 -24.40 -0.49
CA VAL A 62 -11.07 -23.24 0.26
C VAL A 62 -10.30 -23.14 1.57
N LEU A 63 -9.73 -21.97 1.83
CA LEU A 63 -8.98 -21.64 3.03
C LEU A 63 -9.85 -20.83 3.99
N GLU A 64 -10.88 -21.49 4.55
CA GLU A 64 -11.95 -20.82 5.32
C GLU A 64 -11.46 -20.06 6.56
N LYS A 65 -10.30 -20.43 7.12
CA LYS A 65 -9.79 -19.83 8.37
C LYS A 65 -8.89 -18.62 8.14
N ILE A 66 -8.45 -18.39 6.90
CA ILE A 66 -7.50 -17.34 6.60
C ILE A 66 -8.21 -15.99 6.55
N GLU A 67 -7.81 -15.11 7.46
CA GLU A 67 -8.31 -13.73 7.56
C GLU A 67 -7.28 -12.71 7.05
N THR A 68 -5.99 -13.06 7.06
CA THR A 68 -4.90 -12.22 6.55
C THR A 68 -4.07 -13.00 5.55
N LEU A 69 -3.89 -12.46 4.36
CA LEU A 69 -3.12 -13.07 3.28
C LEU A 69 -2.05 -12.08 2.78
N VAL A 70 -0.80 -12.49 2.84
CA VAL A 70 0.35 -11.76 2.28
C VAL A 70 0.91 -12.60 1.15
N ILE A 71 0.93 -12.09 -0.07
CA ILE A 71 1.21 -12.90 -1.26
C ILE A 71 2.07 -12.16 -2.25
N SER A 72 2.89 -12.89 -3.01
CA SER A 72 3.50 -12.31 -4.22
C SER A 72 2.46 -12.08 -5.32
N SER A 73 2.79 -11.22 -6.28
CA SER A 73 1.95 -10.96 -7.46
C SER A 73 1.48 -12.24 -8.16
N SER A 74 2.38 -13.21 -8.30
CA SER A 74 2.09 -14.50 -8.93
C SER A 74 1.12 -15.38 -8.12
N ALA A 75 1.05 -15.20 -6.79
CA ALA A 75 0.11 -15.91 -5.91
C ALA A 75 -1.25 -15.21 -5.77
N ALA A 76 -1.46 -14.06 -6.41
CA ALA A 76 -2.64 -13.21 -6.20
C ALA A 76 -3.99 -13.94 -6.33
N PHE A 77 -4.09 -14.91 -7.23
CA PHE A 77 -5.28 -15.74 -7.43
C PHE A 77 -5.73 -16.51 -6.17
N LEU A 78 -4.83 -16.79 -5.21
CA LEU A 78 -5.15 -17.47 -3.95
C LEU A 78 -6.10 -16.64 -3.07
N ALA A 79 -6.20 -15.33 -3.28
CA ALA A 79 -7.14 -14.50 -2.54
C ALA A 79 -8.59 -14.97 -2.73
N CYS A 80 -8.94 -15.47 -3.93
CA CYS A 80 -10.27 -16.03 -4.23
C CYS A 80 -10.59 -17.34 -3.49
N HIS A 81 -9.60 -17.95 -2.84
CA HIS A 81 -9.75 -19.15 -2.04
C HIS A 81 -9.99 -18.85 -0.55
N CYS A 82 -9.96 -17.58 -0.14
CA CYS A 82 -10.06 -17.16 1.25
C CYS A 82 -11.38 -16.38 1.51
N PRO A 83 -12.51 -17.06 1.77
CA PRO A 83 -13.81 -16.39 1.86
C PRO A 83 -13.96 -15.46 3.07
N ARG A 84 -13.13 -15.63 4.10
CA ARG A 84 -13.11 -14.82 5.33
C ARG A 84 -11.99 -13.77 5.34
N LEU A 85 -11.38 -13.50 4.18
CA LEU A 85 -10.26 -12.60 4.06
C LEU A 85 -10.65 -11.16 4.43
N LYS A 86 -9.95 -10.59 5.41
CA LYS A 86 -10.12 -9.21 5.89
C LYS A 86 -8.95 -8.32 5.46
N SER A 87 -7.75 -8.89 5.35
CA SER A 87 -6.53 -8.18 4.99
C SER A 87 -5.78 -8.88 3.87
N LEU A 88 -5.48 -8.16 2.80
CA LEU A 88 -4.76 -8.66 1.63
C LEU A 88 -3.57 -7.73 1.33
N VAL A 89 -2.38 -8.31 1.27
CA VAL A 89 -1.15 -7.64 0.87
C VAL A 89 -0.58 -8.35 -0.35
N ILE A 90 -0.40 -7.63 -1.45
CA ILE A 90 0.24 -8.12 -2.68
C ILE A 90 1.62 -7.47 -2.80
N GLU A 91 2.67 -8.27 -2.74
CA GLU A 91 4.06 -7.84 -2.78
C GLU A 91 4.72 -8.19 -4.12
N ASP A 92 5.17 -7.17 -4.85
CA ASP A 92 5.88 -7.34 -6.12
C ASP A 92 7.43 -7.35 -5.92
N GLY A 93 7.89 -7.25 -4.67
CA GLY A 93 9.31 -7.04 -4.32
C GLY A 93 10.27 -8.21 -4.63
N GLY A 94 9.72 -9.38 -4.97
CA GLY A 94 10.47 -10.58 -5.35
C GLY A 94 10.31 -11.00 -6.80
N ASP A 95 9.48 -10.32 -7.59
CA ASP A 95 9.28 -10.67 -8.99
C ASP A 95 10.52 -10.24 -9.78
N CYS A 96 11.09 -11.19 -10.53
CA CYS A 96 12.18 -10.88 -11.46
C CYS A 96 11.72 -9.74 -12.38
N LEU A 97 12.50 -8.66 -12.47
CA LEU A 97 12.27 -7.43 -13.27
C LEU A 97 11.97 -7.65 -14.78
N VAL A 98 11.84 -8.90 -15.22
CA VAL A 98 11.61 -9.35 -16.58
C VAL A 98 10.12 -9.62 -16.84
N GLU A 99 9.29 -9.78 -15.80
CA GLU A 99 7.88 -10.11 -15.98
C GLU A 99 7.06 -8.90 -16.43
N LYS A 100 6.17 -9.13 -17.42
CA LYS A 100 5.24 -8.10 -17.91
C LYS A 100 4.27 -7.74 -16.79
N TYR A 101 4.02 -6.45 -16.60
CA TYR A 101 2.98 -5.97 -15.68
C TYR A 101 1.63 -6.63 -15.97
N SER A 102 1.01 -7.18 -14.93
CA SER A 102 -0.36 -7.66 -14.92
C SER A 102 -1.20 -6.75 -14.03
N ASP A 103 -2.32 -6.26 -14.55
CA ASP A 103 -3.25 -5.43 -13.77
C ASP A 103 -3.87 -6.19 -12.57
N LEU A 104 -4.41 -5.47 -11.58
CA LEU A 104 -4.96 -6.10 -10.37
C LEU A 104 -6.10 -7.06 -10.67
N GLU A 105 -6.95 -6.74 -11.66
CA GLU A 105 -8.07 -7.58 -12.07
C GLU A 105 -7.56 -8.94 -12.58
N SER A 106 -6.59 -8.92 -13.48
CA SER A 106 -5.97 -10.12 -14.03
C SER A 106 -5.25 -10.93 -12.95
N ARG A 107 -4.54 -10.26 -12.02
CA ARG A 107 -3.84 -10.92 -10.90
C ARG A 107 -4.79 -11.64 -9.94
N LEU A 108 -5.93 -11.02 -9.64
CA LEU A 108 -6.93 -11.57 -8.73
C LEU A 108 -7.93 -12.47 -9.43
N THR A 109 -7.82 -12.68 -10.74
CA THR A 109 -8.69 -13.61 -11.46
C THR A 109 -8.41 -15.04 -10.99
N PRO A 110 -9.45 -15.82 -10.62
CA PRO A 110 -9.27 -17.23 -10.28
C PRO A 110 -8.66 -18.01 -11.45
N LEU A 111 -7.67 -18.86 -11.17
CA LEU A 111 -7.10 -19.76 -12.19
C LEU A 111 -8.15 -20.72 -12.78
N HIS A 112 -9.20 -21.02 -12.01
CA HIS A 112 -10.32 -21.85 -12.47
C HIS A 112 -11.66 -21.25 -12.01
N PRO A 113 -12.55 -20.82 -12.93
CA PRO A 113 -13.78 -20.07 -12.61
C PRO A 113 -14.79 -20.78 -11.72
N HIS A 114 -14.65 -22.10 -11.53
CA HIS A 114 -15.55 -22.87 -10.67
C HIS A 114 -14.94 -23.20 -9.30
N LEU A 115 -13.68 -22.88 -9.04
CA LEU A 115 -12.96 -23.27 -7.81
C LEU A 115 -12.65 -22.09 -6.89
N HIS A 116 -13.44 -21.02 -6.97
CA HIS A 116 -13.33 -19.88 -6.05
C HIS A 116 -14.34 -19.99 -4.91
N ALA A 117 -13.99 -19.47 -3.74
CA ALA A 117 -14.83 -19.44 -2.54
C ALA A 117 -15.87 -18.30 -2.54
N GLY A 118 -16.19 -17.75 -3.71
CA GLY A 118 -16.98 -16.52 -3.88
C GLY A 118 -16.13 -15.26 -4.07
N LEU A 119 -16.80 -14.10 -4.19
CA LEU A 119 -16.15 -12.79 -4.26
C LEU A 119 -15.64 -12.39 -2.86
N ILE A 120 -14.43 -11.84 -2.82
CA ILE A 120 -13.79 -11.34 -1.60
C ILE A 120 -14.52 -10.06 -1.15
N SER A 121 -15.64 -10.23 -0.46
CA SER A 121 -16.58 -9.12 -0.16
C SER A 121 -16.30 -8.43 1.17
N ASN A 122 -15.58 -9.08 2.09
CA ASN A 122 -15.34 -8.59 3.46
C ASN A 122 -13.96 -7.94 3.64
N LEU A 123 -13.28 -7.60 2.55
CA LEU A 123 -11.94 -7.03 2.62
C LEU A 123 -11.99 -5.62 3.20
N THR A 124 -11.27 -5.41 4.30
CA THR A 124 -11.20 -4.12 5.01
C THR A 124 -9.82 -3.47 4.87
N HIS A 125 -8.77 -4.26 4.64
CA HIS A 125 -7.41 -3.81 4.49
C HIS A 125 -6.84 -4.33 3.16
N PHE A 126 -6.39 -3.41 2.31
CA PHE A 126 -5.76 -3.76 1.04
C PHE A 126 -4.46 -2.99 0.86
N GLU A 127 -3.43 -3.72 0.46
CA GLU A 127 -2.12 -3.19 0.14
C GLU A 127 -1.59 -3.88 -1.11
N ALA A 128 -1.20 -3.10 -2.12
CA ALA A 128 -0.64 -3.66 -3.34
C ALA A 128 0.27 -2.65 -4.04
N THR A 129 1.16 -3.16 -4.88
CA THR A 129 1.89 -2.35 -5.86
C THR A 129 1.16 -2.43 -7.21
N ALA A 130 0.89 -1.29 -7.84
CA ALA A 130 0.17 -1.20 -9.12
C ALA A 130 0.53 0.09 -9.88
N ILE A 131 0.12 0.18 -11.14
CA ILE A 131 0.24 1.42 -11.93
C ILE A 131 -0.82 2.48 -11.57
N TRP A 132 -1.78 2.13 -10.69
CA TRP A 132 -2.86 3.01 -10.21
C TRP A 132 -3.48 3.87 -11.32
N SER A 133 -3.94 3.21 -12.39
CA SER A 133 -4.73 3.85 -13.44
C SER A 133 -6.19 4.01 -12.99
N VAL A 134 -6.99 4.75 -13.76
CA VAL A 134 -8.44 4.84 -13.54
C VAL A 134 -9.10 3.46 -13.49
N ASP A 135 -8.68 2.54 -14.37
CA ASP A 135 -9.28 1.21 -14.46
C ASP A 135 -8.93 0.34 -13.24
N GLU A 136 -7.67 0.40 -12.77
CA GLU A 136 -7.24 -0.26 -11.53
C GLU A 136 -8.05 0.23 -10.31
N LEU A 137 -8.28 1.54 -10.24
CA LEU A 137 -9.06 2.15 -9.16
C LEU A 137 -10.54 1.79 -9.24
N ARG A 138 -11.12 1.73 -10.45
CA ARG A 138 -12.49 1.27 -10.64
C ARG A 138 -12.65 -0.18 -10.23
N PHE A 139 -11.77 -1.06 -10.69
CA PHE A 139 -11.75 -2.45 -10.28
C PHE A 139 -11.66 -2.58 -8.76
N LEU A 140 -10.70 -1.90 -8.12
CA LEU A 140 -10.54 -1.91 -6.66
C LEU A 140 -11.81 -1.47 -5.94
N THR A 141 -12.36 -0.32 -6.33
CA THR A 141 -13.52 0.27 -5.63
C THR A 141 -14.82 -0.48 -5.86
N MET A 142 -14.96 -1.17 -7.00
CA MET A 142 -16.11 -2.05 -7.27
C MET A 142 -15.98 -3.39 -6.54
N THR A 143 -14.77 -3.94 -6.45
CA THR A 143 -14.51 -5.25 -5.86
C THR A 143 -14.53 -5.19 -4.33
N PHE A 144 -13.99 -4.12 -3.75
CA PHE A 144 -13.81 -3.98 -2.30
C PHE A 144 -14.43 -2.67 -1.76
N PRO A 145 -15.76 -2.51 -1.80
CA PRO A 145 -16.41 -1.26 -1.38
C PRO A 145 -16.30 -0.98 0.12
N GLN A 146 -16.04 -2.00 0.94
CA GLN A 146 -15.94 -1.91 2.41
C GLN A 146 -14.53 -1.60 2.93
N LEU A 147 -13.60 -1.22 2.05
CA LEU A 147 -12.22 -0.92 2.46
C LEU A 147 -12.16 0.21 3.49
N GLN A 148 -11.49 -0.08 4.60
CA GLN A 148 -11.21 0.85 5.68
C GLN A 148 -9.77 1.34 5.66
N CYS A 149 -8.85 0.52 5.15
CA CYS A 149 -7.44 0.84 4.99
C CYS A 149 -7.00 0.48 3.57
N LEU A 150 -6.45 1.47 2.86
CA LEU A 150 -5.86 1.29 1.53
C LEU A 150 -4.42 1.79 1.55
N GLN A 151 -3.49 0.91 1.20
CA GLN A 151 -2.09 1.28 0.96
C GLN A 151 -1.74 1.11 -0.51
N MET A 152 -1.52 2.25 -1.16
CA MET A 152 -1.17 2.35 -2.56
C MET A 152 0.36 2.42 -2.70
N ARG A 153 0.97 1.27 -3.01
CA ARG A 153 2.41 1.16 -3.24
C ARG A 153 2.76 1.42 -4.71
N SER A 154 3.91 2.03 -4.97
CA SER A 154 4.34 2.37 -6.33
C SER A 154 5.87 2.28 -6.46
N GLU A 155 6.49 1.29 -5.83
CA GLU A 155 7.95 1.17 -5.82
C GLU A 155 8.48 0.80 -7.21
N MET A 156 7.81 -0.16 -7.86
CA MET A 156 8.14 -0.68 -9.19
C MET A 156 7.38 0.03 -10.33
N TYR A 157 6.28 0.72 -10.01
CA TYR A 157 5.37 1.33 -10.98
C TYR A 157 5.05 2.78 -10.64
N CYS A 158 4.47 3.52 -11.58
CA CYS A 158 4.08 4.93 -11.38
C CYS A 158 2.56 5.06 -11.33
N TYR A 159 2.06 6.03 -10.57
CA TYR A 159 0.67 6.47 -10.70
C TYR A 159 0.41 7.01 -12.10
N ARG A 160 -0.52 6.40 -12.83
CA ARG A 160 -0.93 6.81 -14.19
C ARG A 160 -2.18 7.68 -14.21
N THR A 161 -2.58 8.20 -13.06
CA THR A 161 -3.78 9.01 -12.91
C THR A 161 -3.50 10.14 -11.94
N SER A 162 -4.06 11.32 -12.22
CA SER A 162 -3.81 12.51 -11.40
C SER A 162 -4.37 12.35 -9.99
N PHE A 163 -3.71 12.95 -9.02
CA PHE A 163 -4.09 12.84 -7.60
C PHE A 163 -5.56 13.17 -7.34
N THR A 164 -6.06 14.27 -7.90
CA THR A 164 -7.48 14.67 -7.78
C THR A 164 -8.44 13.61 -8.30
N THR A 165 -8.08 12.94 -9.40
CA THR A 165 -8.92 11.87 -9.96
C THR A 165 -8.91 10.64 -9.06
N ILE A 166 -7.75 10.29 -8.48
CA ILE A 166 -7.65 9.20 -7.50
C ILE A 166 -8.56 9.52 -6.30
N MET A 167 -8.40 10.69 -5.66
CA MET A 167 -9.18 11.04 -4.47
C MET A 167 -10.68 11.05 -4.76
N ARG A 168 -11.10 11.58 -5.91
CA ARG A 168 -12.51 11.57 -6.32
C ARG A 168 -13.08 10.16 -6.47
N LEU A 169 -12.36 9.26 -7.14
CA LEU A 169 -12.80 7.87 -7.34
C LEU A 169 -12.87 7.10 -6.01
N LEU A 170 -11.86 7.27 -5.15
CA LEU A 170 -11.86 6.65 -3.82
C LEU A 170 -12.99 7.22 -2.96
N GLY A 171 -13.17 8.55 -2.94
CA GLY A 171 -14.20 9.23 -2.15
C GLY A 171 -15.63 8.95 -2.62
N SER A 172 -15.85 8.76 -3.91
CA SER A 172 -17.17 8.41 -4.44
C SER A 172 -17.62 7.01 -4.01
N SER A 173 -16.67 6.07 -3.89
CA SER A 173 -16.99 4.64 -3.78
C SER A 173 -16.66 4.02 -2.43
N LEU A 174 -15.58 4.45 -1.76
CA LEU A 174 -15.11 3.86 -0.49
C LEU A 174 -15.53 4.73 0.70
N LYS A 175 -16.79 4.62 1.11
CA LYS A 175 -17.37 5.44 2.18
C LYS A 175 -16.78 5.15 3.56
N ASP A 176 -16.31 3.92 3.77
CA ASP A 176 -15.74 3.47 5.03
C ASP A 176 -14.22 3.68 5.13
N LEU A 177 -13.58 4.22 4.08
CA LEU A 177 -12.13 4.42 4.05
C LEU A 177 -11.69 5.38 5.15
N ARG A 178 -10.95 4.86 6.14
CA ARG A 178 -10.43 5.60 7.29
C ARG A 178 -8.96 5.94 7.14
N ILE A 179 -8.17 5.05 6.54
CA ILE A 179 -6.72 5.18 6.41
C ILE A 179 -6.35 5.03 4.94
N LEU A 180 -5.68 6.05 4.39
CA LEU A 180 -5.11 6.01 3.05
C LEU A 180 -3.60 6.19 3.15
N LYS A 181 -2.82 5.30 2.56
CA LYS A 181 -1.36 5.43 2.50
C LYS A 181 -0.88 5.48 1.07
N LEU A 182 -0.08 6.50 0.75
CA LEU A 182 0.41 6.76 -0.59
C LEU A 182 1.93 6.71 -0.60
N HIS A 183 2.49 5.72 -1.30
CA HIS A 183 3.94 5.62 -1.47
C HIS A 183 4.42 6.46 -2.67
N LYS A 184 5.68 6.93 -2.65
CA LYS A 184 6.32 7.75 -3.71
C LYS A 184 5.42 8.82 -4.38
N ILE A 185 4.80 9.69 -3.59
CA ILE A 185 3.90 10.74 -4.10
C ILE A 185 4.55 11.79 -5.02
N GLY A 186 5.88 11.80 -5.18
CA GLY A 186 6.59 12.79 -5.99
C GLY A 186 6.11 12.89 -7.45
N ASN A 187 5.43 11.85 -7.94
CA ASN A 187 4.87 11.77 -9.29
C ASN A 187 3.37 12.10 -9.37
N LEU A 188 2.69 12.38 -8.25
CA LEU A 188 1.24 12.60 -8.18
C LEU A 188 0.79 14.04 -8.49
N ASP A 189 1.48 14.76 -9.38
CA ASP A 189 1.18 16.17 -9.71
C ASP A 189 1.14 17.12 -8.51
N VAL A 190 1.75 16.76 -7.38
CA VAL A 190 1.83 17.61 -6.19
C VAL A 190 2.82 18.78 -6.38
N GLY A 191 3.55 18.76 -7.50
CA GLY A 191 4.41 19.82 -8.00
C GLY A 191 5.70 20.03 -7.19
N PHE A 192 5.91 19.27 -6.12
CA PHE A 192 7.11 19.39 -5.30
C PHE A 192 8.26 18.57 -5.86
N ARG A 193 9.30 19.27 -6.31
CA ARG A 193 10.61 18.69 -6.57
C ARG A 193 11.55 19.17 -5.48
N SER A 194 12.10 18.23 -4.70
CA SER A 194 13.11 18.55 -3.70
C SER A 194 14.28 19.27 -4.35
N VAL A 195 14.82 20.28 -3.66
CA VAL A 195 16.08 20.93 -4.07
C VAL A 195 17.15 19.85 -4.26
N TRP A 196 17.78 19.86 -5.43
CA TRP A 196 18.85 18.92 -5.75
C TRP A 196 19.96 19.02 -4.70
N LYS A 197 20.36 17.88 -4.11
CA LYS A 197 21.43 17.80 -3.10
C LYS A 197 22.68 18.58 -3.54
N ARG A 198 23.02 18.51 -4.83
CA ARG A 198 24.14 19.25 -5.45
C ARG A 198 24.07 20.76 -5.25
N ARG A 199 22.89 21.37 -5.36
CA ARG A 199 22.70 22.82 -5.17
C ARG A 199 22.97 23.25 -3.72
N ILE A 200 22.72 22.37 -2.76
CA ILE A 200 23.00 22.60 -1.34
C ILE A 200 24.50 22.43 -1.06
N LEU A 201 25.14 21.45 -1.72
CA LEU A 201 26.59 21.23 -1.64
C LEU A 201 27.39 22.39 -2.25
N GLU A 202 26.87 23.05 -3.29
CA GLU A 202 27.50 24.19 -3.97
C GLU A 202 27.41 25.50 -3.15
N CYS A 203 26.59 25.54 -2.09
CA CYS A 203 26.50 26.70 -1.21
C CYS A 203 27.66 26.78 -0.23
N LYS A 204 28.50 27.80 -0.43
CA LYS A 204 29.74 28.05 0.31
C LYS A 204 29.53 28.44 1.79
N THR A 205 28.35 28.93 2.18
CA THR A 205 28.06 29.36 3.56
C THR A 205 26.89 28.57 4.17
N GLU A 206 26.97 28.35 5.49
CA GLU A 206 25.92 27.69 6.27
C GLU A 206 24.61 28.47 6.24
N SER A 207 24.66 29.80 6.31
CA SER A 207 23.48 30.66 6.25
C SER A 207 22.68 30.47 4.96
N LEU A 208 23.36 30.36 3.81
CA LEU A 208 22.71 30.12 2.52
C LEU A 208 22.13 28.70 2.43
N ARG A 209 22.82 27.69 2.98
CA ARG A 209 22.27 26.32 3.04
C ARG A 209 21.03 26.24 3.91
N LYS A 210 21.06 26.82 5.11
CA LYS A 210 19.90 26.88 6.02
C LYS A 210 18.72 27.62 5.37
N ALA A 211 18.96 28.70 4.63
CA ALA A 211 17.91 29.40 3.88
C ALA A 211 17.29 28.52 2.79
N LEU A 212 18.11 27.79 2.02
CA LEU A 212 17.62 26.84 1.01
C LEU A 212 16.84 25.67 1.61
N TRP A 213 17.29 25.15 2.76
CA TRP A 213 16.55 24.11 3.49
C TRP A 213 15.18 24.61 3.93
N ARG A 214 15.09 25.85 4.46
CA ARG A 214 13.80 26.49 4.83
C ARG A 214 12.88 26.67 3.64
N GLU A 215 13.40 27.17 2.52
CA GLU A 215 12.60 27.36 1.30
C GLU A 215 12.11 26.01 0.75
N ASN A 216 12.98 25.00 0.71
CA ASN A 216 12.62 23.65 0.27
C ASN A 216 11.55 23.03 1.17
N GLU A 217 11.73 23.15 2.49
CA GLU A 217 10.79 22.64 3.48
C GLU A 217 9.42 23.32 3.37
N SER A 218 9.39 24.65 3.26
CA SER A 218 8.16 25.42 3.06
C SER A 218 7.40 24.96 1.79
N ARG A 219 8.12 24.75 0.68
CA ARG A 219 7.52 24.23 -0.57
C ARG A 219 7.00 22.81 -0.43
N ARG A 220 7.70 21.95 0.30
CA ARG A 220 7.29 20.56 0.58
C ARG A 220 6.01 20.54 1.40
N VAL A 221 5.99 21.28 2.51
CA VAL A 221 4.82 21.42 3.39
C VAL A 221 3.64 21.99 2.62
N ALA A 222 3.84 23.02 1.80
CA ALA A 222 2.77 23.57 0.96
C ALA A 222 2.19 22.53 -0.02
N ALA A 223 3.02 21.66 -0.59
CA ALA A 223 2.56 20.58 -1.47
C ALA A 223 1.83 19.48 -0.71
N GLU A 224 2.36 19.04 0.43
CA GLU A 224 1.70 18.04 1.28
C GLU A 224 0.36 18.55 1.82
N ASN A 225 0.28 19.81 2.23
CA ASN A 225 -0.99 20.42 2.65
C ASN A 225 -2.02 20.45 1.52
N ARG A 226 -1.61 20.67 0.26
CA ARG A 226 -2.53 20.55 -0.89
C ARG A 226 -3.06 19.13 -1.06
N VAL A 227 -2.19 18.12 -0.92
CA VAL A 227 -2.55 16.70 -0.98
C VAL A 227 -3.59 16.37 0.08
N VAL A 228 -3.30 16.72 1.34
CA VAL A 228 -4.17 16.42 2.46
C VAL A 228 -5.50 17.14 2.34
N ARG A 229 -5.50 18.41 1.93
CA ARG A 229 -6.74 19.18 1.73
C ARG A 229 -7.67 18.50 0.73
N VAL A 230 -7.13 18.11 -0.44
CA VAL A 230 -7.93 17.44 -1.47
C VAL A 230 -8.39 16.06 -1.00
N ALA A 231 -7.52 15.27 -0.36
CA ALA A 231 -7.90 13.96 0.16
C ALA A 231 -9.02 14.04 1.21
N PHE A 232 -8.91 14.94 2.19
CA PHE A 232 -9.95 15.07 3.20
C PHE A 232 -11.23 15.73 2.67
N ALA A 233 -11.15 16.59 1.66
CA ALA A 233 -12.33 17.14 1.00
C ALA A 233 -13.11 16.07 0.22
N ASP A 234 -12.41 15.24 -0.56
CA ASP A 234 -13.06 14.24 -1.43
C ASP A 234 -13.46 12.96 -0.66
N ILE A 235 -12.74 12.59 0.39
CA ILE A 235 -12.97 11.36 1.15
C ILE A 235 -13.51 11.72 2.55
N GLY A 236 -14.83 11.85 2.65
CA GLY A 236 -15.50 12.26 3.89
C GLY A 236 -15.24 11.36 5.10
N GLY A 237 -15.04 10.06 4.90
CA GLY A 237 -14.75 9.10 5.98
C GLY A 237 -13.31 9.09 6.49
N LEU A 238 -12.39 9.75 5.79
CA LEU A 238 -10.94 9.61 5.99
C LEU A 238 -10.49 10.26 7.30
N LYS A 239 -9.82 9.46 8.14
CA LYS A 239 -9.25 9.89 9.42
C LYS A 239 -7.75 10.15 9.31
N GLU A 240 -7.05 9.38 8.49
CA GLU A 240 -5.61 9.45 8.33
C GLU A 240 -5.20 9.35 6.87
N ILE A 241 -4.26 10.20 6.47
CA ILE A 241 -3.55 10.07 5.21
C ILE A 241 -2.05 10.01 5.46
N TRP A 242 -1.41 8.99 4.90
CA TRP A 242 0.03 8.79 4.98
C TRP A 242 0.67 9.18 3.65
N ILE A 243 1.71 9.98 3.75
CA ILE A 243 2.54 10.39 2.63
C ILE A 243 3.92 9.75 2.82
N GLY A 244 4.21 8.75 1.99
CA GLY A 244 5.36 7.88 2.19
C GLY A 244 5.26 7.11 3.52
N ASP A 245 6.41 6.73 4.06
CA ASP A 245 6.49 5.83 5.22
C ASP A 245 6.51 6.56 6.58
N SER A 246 6.72 7.88 6.57
CA SER A 246 7.09 8.62 7.79
C SER A 246 6.16 9.78 8.14
N ARG A 247 5.28 10.23 7.23
CA ARG A 247 4.42 11.39 7.48
C ARG A 247 2.95 11.04 7.46
N VAL A 248 2.26 11.41 8.53
CA VAL A 248 0.83 11.16 8.72
C VAL A 248 0.12 12.47 8.96
N ALA A 249 -0.93 12.74 8.20
CA ALA A 249 -1.88 13.78 8.51
C ALA A 249 -3.12 13.13 9.13
N ARG A 250 -3.49 13.54 10.35
CA ARG A 250 -4.69 13.09 11.04
C ARG A 250 -5.75 14.19 10.99
N ARG A 251 -6.96 13.87 10.56
CA ARG A 251 -8.07 14.81 10.60
C ARG A 251 -8.39 15.15 12.06
N THR A 252 -8.47 16.44 12.36
CA THR A 252 -8.88 16.93 13.68
C THR A 252 -10.33 17.35 13.63
N VAL A 253 -11.14 16.82 14.54
CA VAL A 253 -12.51 17.32 14.76
C VAL A 253 -12.42 18.52 15.68
N VAL A 254 -12.75 19.70 15.18
CA VAL A 254 -12.90 20.90 16.02
C VAL A 254 -14.35 20.93 16.47
N TYR A 255 -14.59 20.62 17.74
CA TYR A 255 -15.87 20.93 18.36
C TYR A 255 -15.91 22.44 18.61
N GLY A 256 -16.85 23.13 17.96
CA GLY A 256 -17.11 24.55 18.21
C GLY A 256 -17.51 24.75 19.68
N TYR A 257 -16.89 25.72 20.35
CA TYR A 257 -17.22 26.09 21.73
C TYR A 257 -18.56 26.86 21.84
N ASP A 258 -19.15 27.24 20.69
CA ASP A 258 -20.45 27.89 20.64
C ASP A 258 -21.46 27.02 19.89
N ASN A 259 -22.54 26.74 20.60
CA ASN A 259 -23.58 25.75 20.31
C ASN A 259 -24.46 26.04 19.09
N ASN A 260 -23.99 26.67 18.00
CA ASN A 260 -24.87 26.85 16.83
C ASN A 260 -24.27 27.08 15.45
N GLU A 261 -22.96 27.05 15.23
CA GLU A 261 -22.42 27.00 13.86
C GLU A 261 -21.22 26.05 13.82
N GLU A 262 -21.39 24.88 13.19
CA GLU A 262 -20.25 24.11 12.69
C GLU A 262 -19.51 25.01 11.69
N GLU A 263 -18.50 25.77 12.12
CA GLU A 263 -17.48 26.24 11.19
C GLU A 263 -16.69 24.99 10.75
N VAL A 264 -17.23 24.36 9.69
CA VAL A 264 -16.71 23.20 8.96
C VAL A 264 -15.38 23.56 8.28
N GLY A 265 -14.35 23.83 9.08
CA GLY A 265 -12.98 23.93 8.60
C GLY A 265 -12.35 22.55 8.54
N LEU A 266 -11.92 22.11 7.35
CA LEU A 266 -11.06 20.94 7.19
C LEU A 266 -9.71 21.21 7.87
N ARG A 267 -9.53 20.73 9.10
CA ARG A 267 -8.26 20.86 9.84
C ARG A 267 -7.60 19.50 10.04
N TRP A 268 -6.28 19.50 10.11
CA TRP A 268 -5.51 18.30 10.39
C TRP A 268 -4.23 18.58 11.17
N MET A 269 -3.75 17.55 11.84
CA MET A 269 -2.48 17.56 12.56
C MET A 269 -1.49 16.68 11.81
N TRP A 270 -0.32 17.24 11.51
CA TRP A 270 0.82 16.46 11.03
C TRP A 270 1.52 15.76 12.19
N GLU A 271 1.74 14.46 12.06
CA GLU A 271 2.63 13.67 12.88
C GLU A 271 3.75 13.09 12.00
N ARG A 272 5.00 13.38 12.36
CA ARG A 272 6.17 12.72 11.76
C ARG A 272 6.58 11.53 12.63
N ARG A 273 6.53 10.32 12.09
CA ARG A 273 7.18 9.16 12.70
C ARG A 273 8.66 9.16 12.30
N ARG A 274 9.54 8.71 13.20
CA ARG A 274 10.99 8.65 12.93
C ARG A 274 11.23 7.91 11.61
N GLU A 275 11.86 8.57 10.66
CA GLU A 275 12.40 7.91 9.47
C GLU A 275 13.41 6.85 9.94
N ALA A 276 13.36 5.64 9.37
CA ALA A 276 14.42 4.66 9.57
C ALA A 276 15.74 5.35 9.17
N LEU A 277 16.61 5.53 10.15
CA LEU A 277 17.86 6.25 10.00
C LEU A 277 18.65 5.56 8.89
N GLU A 278 18.81 6.21 7.75
CA GLU A 278 19.89 5.86 6.83
C GLU A 278 21.18 5.93 7.66
N ASN A 279 21.83 4.79 7.88
CA ASN A 279 23.12 4.66 8.55
C ASN A 279 24.15 5.56 7.85
N CYS A 280 24.21 6.83 8.23
CA CYS A 280 25.33 7.68 7.87
C CYS A 280 26.46 7.42 8.86
N VAL A 281 27.67 7.37 8.31
CA VAL A 281 28.89 7.26 9.10
C VAL A 281 29.05 8.54 9.90
N GLU A 282 28.91 8.44 11.23
CA GLU A 282 29.03 9.56 12.17
C GLU A 282 30.28 10.42 11.87
N GLY A 283 30.08 11.73 11.78
CA GLY A 283 31.14 12.72 11.53
C GLY A 283 31.34 13.09 10.06
N SER A 284 30.48 12.58 9.17
CA SER A 284 30.53 12.93 7.75
C SER A 284 29.96 14.32 7.47
N VAL A 285 30.37 14.94 6.37
CA VAL A 285 29.75 16.18 5.86
C VAL A 285 28.24 15.97 5.61
N SER A 286 27.85 14.73 5.30
CA SER A 286 26.45 14.32 5.16
C SER A 286 25.66 14.45 6.47
N ASP A 287 26.26 14.11 7.63
CA ASP A 287 25.61 14.25 8.94
C ASP A 287 25.38 15.71 9.30
N LYS A 288 26.36 16.57 9.01
CA LYS A 288 26.21 18.01 9.22
C LYS A 288 25.04 18.58 8.41
N TYR A 289 24.90 18.20 7.14
CA TYR A 289 23.77 18.63 6.32
C TYR A 289 22.44 18.01 6.72
N LYS A 290 22.44 16.79 7.27
CA LYS A 290 21.25 16.16 7.87
C LYS A 290 20.78 16.92 9.11
N ALA A 291 21.71 17.25 10.02
CA ALA A 291 21.41 18.07 11.20
C ALA A 291 20.86 19.46 10.81
N GLU A 292 21.51 20.14 9.86
CA GLU A 292 21.04 21.44 9.33
C GLU A 292 19.62 21.36 8.73
N ARG A 293 19.27 20.23 8.09
CA ARG A 293 17.92 19.98 7.56
C ARG A 293 16.92 19.74 8.70
N ASP A 294 17.25 18.86 9.63
CA ASP A 294 16.34 18.45 10.70
C ASP A 294 16.05 19.59 11.69
N GLU A 295 16.97 20.55 11.87
CA GLU A 295 16.74 21.82 12.60
C GLU A 295 15.61 22.68 12.03
N VAL A 296 15.30 22.52 10.73
CA VAL A 296 14.32 23.34 10.01
C VAL A 296 12.96 22.65 9.88
N VAL A 297 12.90 21.34 10.11
CA VAL A 297 11.67 20.56 9.93
C VAL A 297 10.77 20.70 11.15
N VAL A 298 9.54 21.17 10.92
CA VAL A 298 8.50 21.23 11.96
C VAL A 298 8.03 19.82 12.30
N GLN A 299 8.09 19.44 13.59
CA GLN A 299 7.75 18.09 14.06
C GLN A 299 6.23 17.83 14.11
N SER A 300 5.44 18.86 14.39
CA SER A 300 3.97 18.84 14.37
C SER A 300 3.42 20.19 13.94
N GLU A 301 2.53 20.20 12.95
CA GLU A 301 1.95 21.43 12.39
C GLU A 301 0.44 21.23 12.17
N LEU A 302 -0.34 22.25 12.52
CA LEU A 302 -1.76 22.31 12.20
C LEU A 302 -1.91 22.76 10.73
N GLY A 303 -2.48 21.90 9.91
CA GLY A 303 -2.94 22.26 8.57
C GLY A 303 -4.38 22.73 8.59
N MET A 304 -4.69 23.68 7.70
CA MET A 304 -6.00 24.22 7.39
C MET A 304 -6.23 24.19 5.88
#